data_AF-A0A316G0G1-F1
#
_entry.id   AF-A0A316G0G1-F1
#
_cell.length_a   1.000
_cell.length_b   1.000
_cell.length_c   1.000
_cell.angle_alpha   90.00
_cell.angle_beta   90.00
_cell.angle_gamma   90.00
#
_symmetry.space_group_name_H-M   'P 1'
#
loop_
_entity.id
_entity.type
_entity.pdbx_description
1 polymer ?
#
loop_
_entity_poly.entity_id
_entity_poly.type
_entity_poly.pdbx_seq_one_letter_code
_entity_poly.pdbx_strand_id
1 'polypeptide(L)' 'MYLCQILSDEKLANIAEYFGLKSVGSVCSAISEMKKLEEKGEMGKVLNQVYRILNIKK' A
#
# COMPACT_ATOMS: atom_id res chain seq x y z
N MET A 1 -3.88 -1.65 -0.99
CA MET A 1 -2.78 -2.59 -1.27
C MET A 1 -1.48 -2.19 -0.59
N TYR A 2 -0.80 -1.12 -1.01
CA TYR A 2 0.46 -0.68 -0.39
C TYR A 2 0.35 -0.49 1.14
N LEU A 3 -0.63 0.31 1.57
CA LEU A 3 -0.91 0.53 3.00
C LEU A 3 -1.27 -0.76 3.74
N CYS A 4 -1.99 -1.68 3.12
CA CYS A 4 -2.32 -2.99 3.72
C CYS A 4 -1.05 -3.81 3.98
N GLN A 5 -0.03 -3.69 3.13
CA GLN A 5 1.25 -4.36 3.35
C GLN A 5 2.02 -3.72 4.51
N ILE A 6 2.12 -2.38 4.54
CA ILE A 6 3.01 -1.70 5.50
C ILE A 6 2.39 -1.42 6.87
N LEU A 7 1.05 -1.40 7.00
CA LEU A 7 0.37 -1.11 8.26
C LEU A 7 -0.15 -2.35 8.99
N SER A 8 -0.46 -3.43 8.27
CA SER A 8 -1.11 -4.61 8.82
C SER A 8 -0.32 -5.91 8.64
N ASP A 9 0.90 -5.84 8.10
CA ASP A 9 1.73 -7.01 7.75
C ASP A 9 0.93 -8.09 6.97
N GLU A 10 -0.04 -7.63 6.17
CA GLU A 10 -1.03 -8.48 5.55
C GLU A 10 -0.38 -9.29 4.42
N LYS A 11 -0.71 -10.58 4.33
CA LYS A 11 -0.16 -11.44 3.29
C LYS A 11 -0.66 -10.98 1.92
N LEU A 12 0.22 -11.01 0.91
CA LEU A 12 -0.10 -10.59 -0.45
C LEU A 12 -1.32 -11.32 -1.04
N ALA A 13 -1.50 -12.60 -0.68
CA ALA A 13 -2.67 -13.39 -1.06
C ALA A 13 -3.98 -12.81 -0.52
N ASN A 14 -4.00 -12.44 0.77
CA ASN A 14 -5.17 -11.83 1.41
C ASN A 14 -5.46 -10.44 0.82
N ILE A 15 -4.42 -9.65 0.53
CA ILE A 15 -4.58 -8.38 -0.18
C ILE A 15 -5.17 -8.61 -1.59
N ALA A 16 -4.76 -9.65 -2.31
CA ALA A 16 -5.35 -9.96 -3.61
C ALA A 16 -6.84 -10.29 -3.48
N GLU A 17 -7.20 -11.09 -2.47
CA GLU A 17 -8.57 -11.48 -2.17
C GLU A 17 -9.47 -10.28 -1.80
N TYR A 18 -9.04 -9.41 -0.88
CA TYR A 18 -9.80 -8.22 -0.47
C TYR A 18 -10.12 -7.29 -1.65
N PHE A 19 -9.24 -7.25 -2.65
CA PHE A 19 -9.39 -6.42 -3.84
C PHE A 19 -9.96 -7.18 -5.04
N GLY A 20 -10.39 -8.44 -4.87
CA GLY A 20 -11.00 -9.25 -5.93
C GLY A 20 -10.05 -9.55 -7.10
N LEU A 21 -8.74 -9.56 -6.85
CA LEU A 21 -7.74 -9.79 -7.87
C LEU A 21 -7.48 -11.29 -8.08
N LYS A 22 -7.37 -11.69 -9.34
CA LYS A 22 -7.09 -13.08 -9.72
C LYS A 22 -5.66 -13.54 -9.46
N SER A 23 -4.74 -12.61 -9.18
CA SER A 23 -3.31 -12.91 -9.01
C SER A 23 -2.65 -11.95 -8.02
N VAL A 24 -1.79 -12.52 -7.17
CA VAL A 24 -0.86 -11.78 -6.31
C VAL A 24 0.15 -10.96 -7.11
N GLY A 25 0.42 -11.30 -8.38
CA GLY A 25 1.31 -10.54 -9.25
C GLY A 25 0.84 -9.10 -9.44
N SER A 26 -0.47 -8.87 -9.59
CA SER A 26 -1.04 -7.53 -9.71
C SER A 26 -0.87 -6.72 -8.41
N VAL A 27 -0.96 -7.38 -7.25
CA VAL A 27 -0.67 -6.75 -5.95
C VAL A 27 0.80 -6.37 -5.86
N CYS A 28 1.72 -7.27 -6.24
CA CYS A 28 3.16 -7.01 -6.24
C CYS A 28 3.54 -5.81 -7.12
N SER A 29 2.99 -5.75 -8.34
CA SER A 29 3.24 -4.64 -9.27
C SER A 29 2.77 -3.31 -8.68
N ALA A 30 1.53 -3.26 -8.17
CA ALA A 30 0.98 -2.05 -7.56
C ALA A 30 1.80 -1.59 -6.33
N ILE A 31 2.19 -2.53 -5.47
CA ILE A 31 3.03 -2.23 -4.30
C ILE A 31 4.41 -1.71 -4.72
N SER A 32 5.04 -2.33 -5.72
CA SER A 32 6.37 -1.96 -6.20
C SER A 32 6.37 -0.55 -6.81
N GLU A 33 5.34 -0.20 -7.58
CA GLU A 33 5.19 1.14 -8.13
C GLU A 33 5.03 2.19 -7.03
N MET A 34 4.20 1.90 -6.03
CA MET A 34 4.00 2.81 -4.89
C MET A 34 5.28 3.02 -4.08
N LYS A 35 6.10 1.98 -3.87
CA LYS A 35 7.41 2.10 -3.20
C LYS A 35 8.35 3.03 -3.97
N LYS A 36 8.43 2.89 -5.29
CA LYS A 36 9.27 3.77 -6.13
C LYS A 36 8.84 5.24 -6.03
N LEU A 37 7.53 5.50 -6.00
CA LEU A 37 7.01 6.86 -5.85
C LEU A 37 7.27 7.43 -4.44
N GLU A 38 7.26 6.58 -3.40
CA GLU A 38 7.66 6.98 -2.05
C GLU A 38 9.16 7.28 -1.95
N GLU A 39 10.02 6.46 -2.54
CA GLU A 39 11.48 6.68 -2.60
C GLU A 39 11.84 7.99 -3.30
N LYS A 40 11.05 8.40 -4.32
CA LYS A 40 11.19 9.70 -4.99
C LYS A 40 10.60 10.87 -4.20
N GLY A 41 9.96 10.62 -3.05
CA GLY A 41 9.31 11.63 -2.23
C GLY A 41 7.98 12.16 -2.79
N GLU A 42 7.49 11.61 -3.90
CA GLU A 42 6.30 12.09 -4.61
C GLU A 42 5.01 11.79 -3.82
N MET A 43 5.04 10.76 -2.97
CA MET A 43 3.88 10.31 -2.20
C MET A 43 3.78 10.90 -0.79
N GLY A 44 4.78 11.68 -0.34
CA GLY A 44 4.89 12.10 1.06
C GLY A 44 3.65 12.84 1.59
N LYS A 45 3.10 13.78 0.80
CA LYS A 45 1.89 14.54 1.17
C LYS A 45 0.65 13.64 1.26
N VAL A 46 0.48 12.75 0.28
CA VAL A 46 -0.68 11.85 0.20
C VAL A 46 -0.64 10.85 1.36
N LEU A 47 0.50 10.21 1.60
CA LEU A 47 0.66 9.26 2.71
C LEU A 47 0.43 9.95 4.07
N ASN A 48 0.94 11.17 4.26
CA ASN A 48 0.68 11.93 5.49
C ASN A 48 -0.81 12.25 5.69
N GLN A 49 -1.55 12.58 4.62
CA GLN A 49 -2.99 12.79 4.70
C GLN A 49 -3.72 11.50 5.06
N VAL A 50 -3.36 10.38 4.44
CA VAL A 50 -3.98 9.10 4.73
C VAL A 50 -3.70 8.66 6.18
N TYR A 51 -2.47 8.78 6.67
CA TYR A 51 -2.15 8.49 8.07
C TYR A 51 -2.95 9.35 9.06
N ARG A 52 -3.18 10.63 8.74
CA ARG A 52 -4.05 11.50 9.56
C ARG A 52 -5.51 11.03 9.57
N ILE A 53 -6.06 10.67 8.41
CA ILE A 53 -7.44 10.17 8.30
C ILE A 53 -7.60 8.87 9.10
N LEU A 54 -6.61 7.99 9.03
CA LEU A 54 -6.60 6.72 9.76
C LEU A 54 -6.19 6.87 11.24
N ASN A 55 -5.90 8.09 11.70
CA ASN A 55 -5.41 8.38 13.06
C ASN A 55 -4.15 7.59 13.46
N ILE A 56 -3.24 7.38 12.51
CA ILE A 56 -1.97 6.68 12.68
C ILE A 56 -0.85 7.73 12.85
N LYS A 57 -0.03 7.58 13.90
CA LYS A 57 1.20 8.37 14.04
C LYS A 57 2.29 7.77 13.16
N LYS A 58 2.89 8.62 12.32
CA LYS A 58 4.01 8.27 11.46
C LYS A 58 5.31 8.19 12.26
#